data_AF-F4P4Q6-F1
#
_entry.id   AF-F4P4Q6-F1
#
_cell.length_a   1.000
_cell.length_b   1.000
_cell.length_c   1.000
_cell.angle_alpha   90.00
_cell.angle_beta   90.00
_cell.angle_gamma   90.00
#
_symmetry.space_group_name_H-M   'P 1'
#
loop_
_entity.id
_entity.type
_entity.pdbx_description
1 polymer ?
#
loop_
_entity_poly.entity_id
_entity_poly.type
_entity_poly.pdbx_seq_one_letter_code
_entity_poly.pdbx_strand_id
1 'polypeptide(L)'
;MPKRFLNVEYNTISTEIDVTDFEDLSEVQDAIKSEYVVYESGVDQKRYLLTPNGVIEGGKHAFWQILDSSSTFYIVDGSAPVDVDAKTILVTLPRWEIWHRFCKGSCDIRYMPVWSKKELHSCRSMLFPTVPQELVESLYLKWGGIARYVLKYALVKEQQDFLDKALNISNIDSVVKSFGKYGENLDASSCLIHISVKDGFHSGPYQFASDYVVDEIYNRVYVRDRDHLIRFVSVTREIGETGQLNRVLFEKHAHTVIAKGGSFKIRDLRTKLESTLQLPMDLTTLLLSNNSQVQDATNCYFRPISNTFESVDSFIKPNLLFQMTGAKDHPCKQTELCDVLEILGNPSKPELYFVVPPDRFACFTRQSYHGTDGQVLSQNDTIASVKKLTRFVLTFEPSHQ
;
A
#
# COMPACT_ATOMS: atom_id res chain seq x y z
N MET A 1 -51.42 -23.21 20.32
CA MET A 1 -50.63 -23.74 21.45
C MET A 1 -50.74 -22.80 22.64
N PRO A 2 -50.69 -23.28 23.89
CA PRO A 2 -50.59 -22.39 25.04
C PRO A 2 -49.30 -21.57 24.95
N LYS A 3 -49.37 -20.28 25.26
CA LYS A 3 -48.18 -19.43 25.28
C LYS A 3 -47.23 -19.88 26.38
N ARG A 4 -45.93 -19.91 26.07
CA ARG A 4 -44.85 -20.27 27.02
C ARG A 4 -43.98 -19.03 27.23
N PHE A 5 -43.74 -18.67 28.48
CA PHE A 5 -42.93 -17.49 28.84
C PHE A 5 -41.74 -17.91 29.70
N LEU A 6 -40.59 -17.30 29.45
CA LEU A 6 -39.41 -17.41 30.30
C LEU A 6 -39.29 -16.14 31.15
N ASN A 7 -39.30 -16.31 32.47
CA ASN A 7 -39.05 -15.23 33.41
C ASN A 7 -37.54 -15.03 33.54
N VAL A 8 -37.04 -13.89 33.09
CA VAL A 8 -35.63 -13.53 33.21
C VAL A 8 -35.50 -12.48 34.29
N GLU A 9 -34.77 -12.81 35.35
CA GLU A 9 -34.39 -11.88 36.41
C GLU A 9 -32.89 -11.58 36.30
N TYR A 10 -32.54 -10.30 36.18
CA TYR A 10 -31.16 -9.84 36.28
C TYR A 10 -31.10 -8.59 37.16
N ASN A 11 -30.49 -8.74 38.34
CA ASN A 11 -30.43 -7.72 39.38
C ASN A 11 -31.84 -7.22 39.80
N THR A 12 -32.17 -5.94 39.59
CA THR A 12 -33.48 -5.37 39.96
C THR A 12 -34.50 -5.35 38.83
N ILE A 13 -34.18 -5.93 37.67
CA ILE A 13 -35.07 -5.94 36.50
C ILE A 13 -35.55 -7.36 36.27
N SER A 14 -36.87 -7.52 36.22
CA SER A 14 -37.54 -8.74 35.77
C SER A 14 -38.27 -8.45 34.45
N THR A 15 -38.19 -9.39 33.52
CA THR A 15 -38.94 -9.33 32.25
C THR A 15 -39.38 -10.73 31.82
N GLU A 16 -40.46 -10.78 31.05
CA GLU A 16 -41.02 -12.01 30.47
C GLU A 16 -40.72 -12.06 28.98
N ILE A 17 -40.10 -13.14 28.51
CA ILE A 17 -39.84 -13.38 27.09
C ILE A 17 -40.79 -14.47 26.60
N ASP A 18 -41.59 -14.16 25.58
CA ASP A 18 -42.46 -15.14 24.90
C ASP A 18 -41.59 -16.13 24.11
N VAL A 19 -41.58 -17.40 24.51
CA VAL A 19 -40.80 -18.49 23.91
C VAL A 19 -41.70 -19.54 23.30
N THR A 20 -42.94 -19.17 22.95
CA THR A 20 -43.96 -20.10 22.46
C THR A 20 -43.52 -20.88 21.22
N ASP A 21 -42.66 -20.29 20.39
CA ASP A 21 -42.19 -20.87 19.12
C ASP A 21 -40.93 -21.75 19.24
N PHE A 22 -40.29 -21.84 20.42
CA PHE A 22 -39.11 -22.69 20.63
C PHE A 22 -39.51 -24.12 21.01
N GLU A 23 -39.09 -25.11 20.23
CA GLU A 23 -39.40 -26.52 20.52
C GLU A 23 -38.52 -27.07 21.66
N ASP A 24 -37.27 -26.60 21.77
CA ASP A 24 -36.33 -26.93 22.84
C ASP A 24 -35.85 -25.68 23.61
N LEU A 25 -35.92 -25.71 24.94
CA LEU A 25 -35.43 -24.63 25.80
C LEU A 25 -33.90 -24.49 25.75
N SER A 26 -33.16 -25.51 25.30
CA SER A 26 -31.72 -25.38 25.03
C SER A 26 -31.44 -24.42 23.88
N GLU A 27 -32.35 -24.25 22.92
CA GLU A 27 -32.22 -23.28 21.83
C GLU A 27 -32.33 -21.84 22.35
N VAL A 28 -33.14 -21.63 23.39
CA VAL A 28 -33.23 -20.34 24.11
C VAL A 28 -31.95 -20.10 24.91
N GLN A 29 -31.38 -21.13 25.57
CA GLN A 29 -30.06 -21.03 26.20
C GLN A 29 -28.94 -20.76 25.20
N ASP A 30 -29.01 -21.33 24.00
CA ASP A 30 -28.05 -21.12 22.92
C ASP A 30 -28.20 -19.73 22.28
N ALA A 31 -29.41 -19.17 22.21
CA ALA A 31 -29.66 -17.78 21.84
C ALA A 31 -29.25 -16.78 22.95
N ILE A 32 -29.26 -17.23 24.22
CA ILE A 32 -28.77 -16.51 25.41
C ILE A 32 -27.28 -16.80 25.66
N LYS A 33 -26.57 -17.58 24.82
CA LYS A 33 -25.10 -17.64 24.83
C LYS A 33 -24.56 -16.27 24.41
N SER A 34 -24.55 -15.34 25.36
CA SER A 34 -23.77 -14.14 25.29
C SER A 34 -22.33 -14.62 25.15
N GLU A 35 -21.81 -14.56 23.93
CA GLU A 35 -20.39 -14.70 23.67
C GLU A 35 -19.73 -13.56 24.44
N TYR A 36 -19.27 -13.84 25.66
CA TYR A 36 -18.52 -12.86 26.43
C TYR A 36 -17.27 -12.51 25.64
N VAL A 37 -16.97 -11.23 25.55
CA VAL A 37 -15.71 -10.77 24.99
C VAL A 37 -14.88 -10.22 26.13
N VAL A 38 -13.73 -10.84 26.37
CA VAL A 38 -12.72 -10.31 27.27
C VAL A 38 -11.64 -9.67 26.42
N TYR A 39 -11.42 -8.37 26.60
CA TYR A 39 -10.35 -7.61 25.95
C TYR A 39 -9.21 -7.35 26.94
N GLU A 40 -8.00 -7.82 26.64
CA GLU A 40 -6.79 -7.51 27.40
C GLU A 40 -5.98 -6.44 26.67
N SER A 41 -5.70 -5.33 27.36
CA SER A 41 -4.89 -4.23 26.85
C SER A 41 -3.44 -4.38 27.32
N GLY A 42 -2.52 -4.52 26.38
CA GLY A 42 -1.09 -4.51 26.64
C GLY A 42 -0.56 -3.15 27.11
N VAL A 43 -1.32 -2.07 26.91
CA VAL A 43 -0.91 -0.70 27.27
C VAL A 43 -1.05 -0.45 28.77
N ASP A 44 -2.20 -0.80 29.35
CA ASP A 44 -2.52 -0.57 30.75
C ASP A 44 -2.47 -1.85 31.60
N GLN A 45 -2.23 -3.01 30.98
CA GLN A 45 -2.18 -4.32 31.62
C GLN A 45 -3.48 -4.68 32.36
N LYS A 46 -4.63 -4.24 31.83
CA LYS A 46 -5.97 -4.54 32.36
C LYS A 46 -6.76 -5.45 31.42
N ARG A 47 -7.81 -6.04 31.98
CA ARG A 47 -8.84 -6.76 31.23
C ARG A 47 -10.16 -6.03 31.33
N TYR A 48 -10.91 -6.09 30.24
CA TYR A 48 -12.22 -5.48 30.10
C TYR A 48 -13.18 -6.57 29.67
N LEU A 49 -14.20 -6.85 30.47
CA LEU A 49 -15.30 -7.73 30.10
C LEU A 49 -16.37 -6.89 29.40
N LEU A 50 -16.56 -7.12 28.11
CA LEU A 50 -17.63 -6.50 27.34
C LEU A 50 -18.88 -7.35 27.50
N THR A 51 -19.95 -6.71 27.94
CA THR A 51 -21.26 -7.30 28.13
C THR A 51 -22.30 -6.49 27.37
N PRO A 52 -23.50 -7.03 27.10
CA PRO A 52 -24.61 -6.26 26.52
C PRO A 52 -24.95 -4.99 27.31
N ASN A 53 -24.65 -4.96 28.62
CA ASN A 53 -25.02 -3.89 29.54
C ASN A 53 -23.86 -2.94 29.87
N GLY A 54 -22.70 -3.08 29.20
CA GLY A 54 -21.55 -2.20 29.40
C GLY A 54 -20.23 -2.96 29.56
N VAL A 55 -19.21 -2.24 30.03
CA VAL A 55 -17.84 -2.74 30.15
C VAL A 55 -17.43 -2.79 31.62
N ILE A 56 -16.95 -3.95 32.07
CA ILE A 56 -16.44 -4.15 33.43
C ILE A 56 -14.92 -4.21 33.36
N GLU A 57 -14.25 -3.29 34.06
CA GLU A 57 -12.80 -3.26 34.16
C GLU A 57 -12.30 -4.20 35.27
N GLY A 58 -11.21 -4.91 34.99
CA GLY A 58 -10.50 -5.74 35.95
C GLY A 58 -8.98 -5.70 35.74
N GLY A 59 -8.23 -6.14 36.76
CA GLY A 59 -6.79 -6.29 36.63
C GLY A 59 -6.40 -7.44 35.69
N LYS A 60 -5.09 -7.59 35.44
CA LYS A 60 -4.53 -8.66 34.59
C LYS A 60 -4.94 -10.10 34.96
N HIS A 61 -5.36 -10.32 36.20
CA HIS A 61 -5.80 -11.63 36.69
C HIS A 61 -7.33 -11.71 36.86
N ALA A 62 -8.09 -10.76 36.32
CA ALA A 62 -9.54 -10.79 36.35
C ALA A 62 -10.10 -11.76 35.31
N PHE A 63 -11.34 -12.17 35.54
CA PHE A 63 -12.19 -12.93 34.60
C PHE A 63 -11.67 -14.32 34.20
N TRP A 64 -10.78 -14.95 34.98
CA TRP A 64 -10.27 -16.31 34.69
C TRP A 64 -11.39 -17.33 34.48
N GLN A 65 -12.42 -17.32 35.32
CA GLN A 65 -13.57 -18.22 35.17
C GLN A 65 -14.34 -18.04 33.85
N ILE A 66 -14.30 -16.84 33.28
CA ILE A 66 -14.94 -16.54 31.99
C ILE A 66 -14.03 -16.95 30.83
N LEU A 67 -12.72 -16.82 31.00
CA LEU A 67 -11.71 -17.25 30.03
C LEU A 67 -11.56 -18.78 29.98
N ASP A 68 -11.94 -19.49 31.03
CA ASP A 68 -12.00 -20.97 31.09
C ASP A 68 -13.20 -21.56 30.35
N SER A 69 -13.72 -20.83 29.36
CA SER A 69 -14.87 -21.25 28.55
C SER A 69 -14.55 -21.08 27.07
N SER A 70 -14.72 -22.15 26.30
CA SER A 70 -14.57 -22.14 24.84
C SER A 70 -15.64 -21.33 24.09
N SER A 71 -16.69 -20.86 24.78
CA SER A 71 -17.69 -19.96 24.21
C SER A 71 -17.30 -18.47 24.32
N THR A 72 -16.25 -18.15 25.07
CA THR A 72 -15.76 -16.78 25.27
C THR A 72 -14.77 -16.42 24.17
N PHE A 73 -14.84 -15.19 23.67
CA PHE A 73 -13.79 -14.59 22.85
C PHE A 73 -12.82 -13.83 23.72
N TYR A 74 -11.53 -14.15 23.57
CA TYR A 74 -10.45 -13.48 24.29
C TYR A 74 -9.60 -12.68 23.32
N ILE A 75 -9.76 -11.36 23.30
CA ILE A 75 -9.01 -10.45 22.44
C ILE A 75 -7.84 -9.89 23.24
N VAL A 76 -6.62 -10.11 22.78
CA VAL A 76 -5.39 -9.63 23.44
C VAL A 76 -4.70 -8.63 22.53
N ASP A 77 -4.53 -7.39 23.00
CA ASP A 77 -3.98 -6.29 22.21
C ASP A 77 -2.57 -5.92 22.68
N GLY A 78 -1.56 -6.26 21.89
CA GLY A 78 -0.17 -5.83 22.10
C GLY A 78 0.55 -6.51 23.27
N SER A 79 -0.01 -7.57 23.86
CA SER A 79 0.64 -8.43 24.86
C SER A 79 0.61 -9.90 24.46
N ALA A 80 1.47 -10.72 25.08
CA ALA A 80 1.44 -12.16 24.89
C ALA A 80 0.20 -12.73 25.59
N PRO A 81 -0.64 -13.53 24.88
CA PRO A 81 -1.83 -14.12 25.47
C PRO A 81 -1.46 -15.16 26.54
N VAL A 82 -2.36 -15.35 27.49
CA VAL A 82 -2.32 -16.47 28.44
C VAL A 82 -2.99 -17.69 27.83
N ASP A 83 -2.59 -18.88 28.29
CA ASP A 83 -3.17 -20.15 27.85
C ASP A 83 -4.51 -20.38 28.57
N VAL A 84 -5.59 -20.43 27.80
CA VAL A 84 -6.99 -20.51 28.28
C VAL A 84 -7.85 -21.23 27.24
N ASP A 85 -9.00 -21.77 27.68
CA ASP A 85 -9.95 -22.47 26.80
C ASP A 85 -10.70 -21.53 25.83
N ALA A 86 -10.75 -20.23 26.12
CA ALA A 86 -11.39 -19.23 25.28
C ALA A 86 -10.78 -19.13 23.87
N LYS A 87 -11.64 -18.80 22.90
CA LYS A 87 -11.25 -18.51 21.51
C LYS A 87 -10.39 -17.25 21.49
N THR A 88 -9.09 -17.42 21.38
CA THR A 88 -8.12 -16.33 21.55
C THR A 88 -7.77 -15.65 20.23
N ILE A 89 -7.91 -14.33 20.18
CA ILE A 89 -7.53 -13.47 19.07
C ILE A 89 -6.43 -12.53 19.56
N LEU A 90 -5.22 -12.70 19.03
CA LEU A 90 -4.12 -11.79 19.28
C LEU A 90 -4.11 -10.67 18.22
N VAL A 91 -4.25 -9.42 18.68
CA VAL A 91 -4.05 -8.21 17.88
C VAL A 91 -2.71 -7.62 18.27
N THR A 92 -1.78 -7.50 17.33
CA THR A 92 -0.45 -6.97 17.64
C THR A 92 0.21 -6.35 16.42
N LEU A 93 1.10 -5.39 16.68
CA LEU A 93 2.10 -4.99 15.69
C LEU A 93 2.97 -6.20 15.31
N PRO A 94 3.72 -6.19 14.20
CA PRO A 94 4.61 -7.29 13.82
C PRO A 94 5.81 -7.36 14.77
N ARG A 95 5.58 -7.76 16.02
CA ARG A 95 6.54 -7.94 17.11
C ARG A 95 6.70 -9.43 17.33
N TRP A 96 7.75 -10.01 16.76
CA TRP A 96 8.01 -11.44 16.80
C TRP A 96 7.93 -12.01 18.21
N GLU A 97 8.47 -11.28 19.19
CA GLU A 97 8.49 -11.70 20.60
C GLU A 97 7.09 -12.02 21.15
N ILE A 98 6.06 -11.36 20.61
CA ILE A 98 4.66 -11.51 21.04
C ILE A 98 3.99 -12.68 20.31
N TRP A 99 4.01 -12.69 18.98
CA TRP A 99 3.17 -13.62 18.21
C TRP A 99 3.83 -14.98 17.92
N HIS A 100 5.17 -15.06 17.88
CA HIS A 100 5.86 -16.29 17.42
C HIS A 100 5.62 -17.50 18.31
N ARG A 101 5.37 -17.29 19.61
CA ARG A 101 5.03 -18.38 20.53
C ARG A 101 3.59 -18.80 20.35
N PHE A 102 2.70 -17.82 20.23
CA PHE A 102 1.28 -18.04 20.03
C PHE A 102 1.00 -18.83 18.73
N CYS A 103 1.73 -18.54 17.66
CA CYS A 103 1.49 -19.21 16.37
C CYS A 103 1.91 -20.69 16.33
N LYS A 104 2.65 -21.20 17.31
CA LYS A 104 3.05 -22.62 17.37
C LYS A 104 1.85 -23.56 17.61
N GLY A 105 0.74 -23.04 18.14
CA GLY A 105 -0.46 -23.80 18.49
C GLY A 105 -1.51 -23.92 17.37
N SER A 106 -1.12 -23.90 16.08
CA SER A 106 -2.05 -23.87 14.94
C SER A 106 -2.91 -22.60 14.88
N CYS A 107 -2.27 -21.43 14.96
CA CYS A 107 -2.93 -20.13 14.79
C CYS A 107 -3.02 -19.75 13.31
N ASP A 108 -4.14 -19.12 12.95
CA ASP A 108 -4.35 -18.54 11.63
C ASP A 108 -3.96 -17.06 11.63
N ILE A 109 -2.95 -16.68 10.85
CA ILE A 109 -2.41 -15.31 10.82
C ILE A 109 -3.13 -14.48 9.76
N ARG A 110 -3.62 -13.31 10.15
CA ARG A 110 -4.30 -12.35 9.28
C ARG A 110 -3.69 -10.96 9.44
N TYR A 111 -3.68 -10.17 8.37
CA TYR A 111 -3.08 -8.84 8.33
C TYR A 111 -4.17 -7.79 8.12
N MET A 112 -4.19 -6.75 8.94
CA MET A 112 -5.10 -5.63 8.73
C MET A 112 -4.54 -4.64 7.71
N PRO A 113 -5.33 -4.26 6.67
CA PRO A 113 -4.92 -3.22 5.75
C PRO A 113 -4.92 -1.85 6.44
N VAL A 114 -4.22 -0.90 5.82
CA VAL A 114 -4.39 0.52 6.14
C VAL A 114 -5.78 0.99 5.73
N TRP A 115 -6.25 2.07 6.34
CA TRP A 115 -7.60 2.56 6.11
C TRP A 115 -7.72 3.29 4.78
N SER A 116 -8.82 3.06 4.08
CA SER A 116 -9.21 3.85 2.91
C SER A 116 -9.63 5.27 3.32
N LYS A 117 -9.61 6.20 2.36
CA LYS A 117 -10.15 7.56 2.55
C LYS A 117 -11.58 7.54 3.09
N LYS A 118 -12.43 6.65 2.57
CA LYS A 118 -13.83 6.53 3.00
C LYS A 118 -13.92 6.16 4.48
N GLU A 119 -13.19 5.14 4.91
CA GLU A 119 -13.17 4.73 6.32
C GLU A 119 -12.65 5.84 7.23
N LEU A 120 -11.59 6.54 6.81
CA LEU A 120 -11.03 7.66 7.57
C LEU A 120 -12.04 8.80 7.74
N HIS A 121 -12.75 9.19 6.69
CA HIS A 121 -13.78 10.24 6.79
C HIS A 121 -14.97 9.80 7.64
N SER A 122 -15.41 8.54 7.52
CA SER A 122 -16.47 7.98 8.38
C SER A 122 -16.07 7.97 9.86
N CYS A 123 -14.84 7.55 10.19
CA CYS A 123 -14.37 7.57 11.57
C CYS A 123 -14.14 9.00 12.08
N ARG A 124 -13.63 9.90 11.22
CA ARG A 124 -13.47 11.32 11.56
C ARG A 124 -14.79 11.97 11.96
N SER A 125 -15.88 11.73 11.23
CA SER A 125 -17.18 12.32 11.57
C SER A 125 -17.75 11.82 12.90
N MET A 126 -17.46 10.56 13.28
CA MET A 126 -17.98 9.94 14.51
C MET A 126 -17.11 10.24 15.74
N LEU A 127 -15.78 10.11 15.62
CA LEU A 127 -14.85 10.06 16.76
C LEU A 127 -13.89 11.25 16.83
N PHE A 128 -13.66 11.94 15.71
CA PHE A 128 -12.71 13.06 15.63
C PHE A 128 -13.33 14.29 14.94
N PRO A 129 -14.52 14.76 15.39
CA PRO A 129 -15.25 15.81 14.69
C PRO A 129 -14.47 17.13 14.60
N THR A 130 -13.54 17.36 15.51
CA THR A 130 -12.64 18.52 15.57
C THR A 130 -11.51 18.51 14.56
N VAL A 131 -11.19 17.36 13.95
CA VAL A 131 -10.16 17.27 12.89
C VAL A 131 -10.78 17.75 11.57
N PRO A 132 -10.24 18.81 10.94
CA PRO A 132 -10.76 19.31 9.67
C PRO A 132 -10.65 18.28 8.54
N GLN A 133 -11.63 18.27 7.64
CA GLN A 133 -11.63 17.33 6.50
C GLN A 133 -10.40 17.51 5.60
N GLU A 134 -10.04 18.76 5.27
CA GLU A 134 -8.88 19.08 4.44
C GLU A 134 -7.57 18.62 5.09
N LEU A 135 -7.50 18.66 6.43
CA LEU A 135 -6.35 18.13 7.16
C LEU A 135 -6.27 16.61 7.03
N VAL A 136 -7.39 15.88 7.09
CA VAL A 136 -7.42 14.44 6.83
C VAL A 136 -6.90 14.12 5.42
N GLU A 137 -7.32 14.89 4.42
CA GLU A 137 -6.89 14.68 3.03
C GLU A 137 -5.39 14.91 2.85
N SER A 138 -4.85 16.01 3.40
CA SER A 138 -3.40 16.28 3.35
C SER A 138 -2.59 15.26 4.14
N LEU A 139 -3.05 14.85 5.33
CA LEU A 139 -2.38 13.83 6.12
C LEU A 139 -2.45 12.45 5.47
N TYR A 140 -3.52 12.11 4.75
CA TYR A 140 -3.59 10.88 3.97
C TYR A 140 -2.55 10.85 2.85
N LEU A 141 -2.33 11.98 2.16
CA LEU A 141 -1.27 12.08 1.15
C LEU A 141 0.13 11.92 1.77
N LYS A 142 0.31 12.38 3.01
CA LYS A 142 1.58 12.29 3.75
C LYS A 142 1.84 10.91 4.34
N TRP A 143 0.88 10.39 5.11
CA TRP A 143 1.00 9.17 5.94
C TRP A 143 0.34 7.93 5.34
N GLY A 144 -0.33 8.06 4.20
CA GLY A 144 -1.19 7.02 3.66
C GLY A 144 -2.43 6.78 4.53
N GLY A 145 -2.88 5.52 4.58
CA GLY A 145 -4.05 5.10 5.34
C GLY A 145 -3.80 4.86 6.84
N ILE A 146 -2.71 5.35 7.43
CA ILE A 146 -2.37 5.08 8.83
C ILE A 146 -3.25 5.96 9.75
N ALA A 147 -4.43 5.45 10.12
CA ALA A 147 -5.46 6.16 10.87
C ALA A 147 -4.97 6.85 12.14
N ARG A 148 -3.95 6.27 12.82
CA ARG A 148 -3.33 6.86 14.01
C ARG A 148 -2.77 8.26 13.74
N TYR A 149 -2.04 8.45 12.64
CA TYR A 149 -1.43 9.74 12.29
C TYR A 149 -2.38 10.66 11.53
N VAL A 150 -3.33 10.09 10.78
CA VAL A 150 -4.32 10.85 10.02
C VAL A 150 -5.45 11.40 10.91
N LEU A 151 -5.80 10.72 12.00
CA LEU A 151 -6.91 11.09 12.88
C LEU A 151 -6.44 11.42 14.31
N LYS A 152 -6.03 10.40 15.08
CA LYS A 152 -5.74 10.54 16.51
C LYS A 152 -4.66 11.59 16.79
N TYR A 153 -3.64 11.66 15.94
CA TYR A 153 -2.52 12.58 16.07
C TYR A 153 -2.53 13.73 15.05
N ALA A 154 -3.65 13.95 14.36
CA ALA A 154 -3.74 14.96 13.31
C ALA A 154 -3.33 16.36 13.80
N LEU A 155 -3.70 16.71 15.03
CA LEU A 155 -3.44 18.02 15.64
C LEU A 155 -2.26 18.03 16.62
N VAL A 156 -1.46 16.95 16.67
CA VAL A 156 -0.34 16.80 17.62
C VAL A 156 0.98 16.93 16.87
N LYS A 157 1.61 18.11 16.94
CA LYS A 157 2.80 18.45 16.15
C LYS A 157 3.95 17.46 16.34
N GLU A 158 4.26 17.09 17.58
CA GLU A 158 5.38 16.20 17.90
C GLU A 158 5.22 14.80 17.30
N GLN A 159 3.97 14.36 17.14
CA GLN A 159 3.63 13.11 16.48
C GLN A 159 3.68 13.25 14.96
N GLN A 160 3.31 14.41 14.42
CA GLN A 160 3.47 14.71 13.00
C GLN A 160 4.95 14.78 12.58
N ASP A 161 5.81 15.28 13.47
CA ASP A 161 7.27 15.35 13.29
C ASP A 161 7.95 13.96 13.35
N PHE A 162 7.22 12.92 13.76
CA PHE A 162 7.75 11.56 13.84
C PHE A 162 8.14 11.01 12.46
N LEU A 163 7.42 11.38 11.39
CA LEU A 163 7.78 10.96 10.04
C LEU A 163 9.16 11.46 9.65
N ASP A 164 9.45 12.73 9.92
CA ASP A 164 10.75 13.33 9.62
C ASP A 164 11.88 12.68 10.43
N LYS A 165 11.62 12.32 11.69
CA LYS A 165 12.57 11.55 12.51
C LYS A 165 12.84 10.18 11.90
N ALA A 166 11.79 9.45 11.50
CA ALA A 166 11.92 8.16 10.84
C ALA A 166 12.69 8.25 9.51
N LEU A 167 12.40 9.26 8.69
CA LEU A 167 13.08 9.55 7.43
C LEU A 167 14.57 9.90 7.65
N ASN A 168 14.91 10.57 8.74
CA ASN A 168 16.29 10.97 9.02
C ASN A 168 17.21 9.82 9.46
N ILE A 169 16.66 8.87 10.22
CA ILE A 169 17.39 7.68 10.72
C ILE A 169 17.59 6.65 9.59
N SER A 170 16.71 6.68 8.59
CA SER A 170 16.68 5.72 7.51
C SER A 170 17.72 6.04 6.42
N ASN A 171 18.69 5.15 6.21
CA ASN A 171 19.35 5.02 4.91
C ASN A 171 18.66 3.90 4.10
N ILE A 172 18.89 3.80 2.80
CA ILE A 172 18.20 2.80 1.97
C ILE A 172 18.44 1.37 2.47
N ASP A 173 19.62 1.09 3.00
CA ASP A 173 19.95 -0.17 3.64
C ASP A 173 19.25 -0.38 4.98
N SER A 174 18.90 0.66 5.74
CA SER A 174 18.15 0.58 6.99
C SER A 174 16.67 0.42 6.71
N VAL A 175 16.12 1.13 5.71
CA VAL A 175 14.79 0.84 5.17
C VAL A 175 14.78 -0.61 4.68
N VAL A 176 15.85 -1.04 4.01
CA VAL A 176 15.97 -2.39 3.44
C VAL A 176 16.23 -3.50 4.45
N LYS A 177 17.01 -3.25 5.48
CA LYS A 177 17.36 -4.21 6.52
C LYS A 177 16.37 -4.21 7.68
N SER A 178 15.54 -3.17 7.81
CA SER A 178 14.39 -3.19 8.73
C SER A 178 13.24 -4.04 8.16
N PHE A 179 13.25 -4.38 6.86
CA PHE A 179 12.36 -5.39 6.29
C PHE A 179 12.53 -6.73 7.02
N GLY A 180 11.43 -7.24 7.57
CA GLY A 180 11.39 -8.52 8.28
C GLY A 180 12.18 -8.58 9.60
N LYS A 181 12.77 -7.47 10.08
CA LYS A 181 13.46 -7.47 11.39
C LYS A 181 12.57 -6.95 12.50
N TYR A 182 12.48 -7.77 13.53
CA TYR A 182 11.78 -7.50 14.77
C TYR A 182 12.73 -6.81 15.76
N GLY A 183 12.38 -5.64 16.29
CA GLY A 183 13.22 -4.90 17.24
C GLY A 183 12.81 -3.45 17.49
N GLU A 184 13.59 -2.75 18.32
CA GLU A 184 13.28 -1.43 18.91
C GLU A 184 12.96 -0.29 17.91
N ASN A 185 13.36 -0.42 16.63
CA ASN A 185 13.08 0.58 15.57
C ASN A 185 11.80 0.31 14.75
N LEU A 186 10.97 -0.67 15.14
CA LEU A 186 9.72 -1.03 14.46
C LEU A 186 8.79 0.18 14.26
N ASP A 187 8.68 1.06 15.25
CA ASP A 187 7.77 2.21 15.19
C ASP A 187 8.15 3.19 14.06
N ALA A 188 9.44 3.46 13.87
CA ALA A 188 9.93 4.30 12.77
C ALA A 188 9.72 3.64 11.39
N SER A 189 10.00 2.34 11.27
CA SER A 189 9.82 1.61 10.00
C SER A 189 8.35 1.50 9.58
N SER A 190 7.44 1.26 10.54
CA SER A 190 6.00 1.10 10.28
C SER A 190 5.31 2.36 9.73
N CYS A 191 5.95 3.51 9.89
CA CYS A 191 5.49 4.78 9.32
C CYS A 191 5.94 5.00 7.87
N LEU A 192 6.99 4.29 7.44
CA LEU A 192 7.56 4.43 6.10
C LEU A 192 7.07 3.33 5.16
N ILE A 193 6.89 2.12 5.70
CA ILE A 193 6.61 0.91 4.94
C ILE A 193 5.57 0.06 5.67
N HIS A 194 4.71 -0.61 4.93
CA HIS A 194 3.74 -1.56 5.46
C HIS A 194 3.59 -2.78 4.55
N ILE A 195 3.03 -3.85 5.10
CA ILE A 195 2.69 -5.05 4.34
C ILE A 195 1.41 -4.76 3.55
N SER A 196 1.39 -5.05 2.25
CA SER A 196 0.14 -5.04 1.49
C SER A 196 -0.72 -6.23 1.89
N VAL A 197 -2.04 -6.10 1.83
CA VAL A 197 -2.96 -7.16 2.25
C VAL A 197 -3.65 -7.74 1.02
N LYS A 198 -3.56 -9.06 0.85
CA LYS A 198 -4.25 -9.82 -0.22
C LYS A 198 -5.63 -10.26 0.25
N ASP A 199 -6.42 -10.81 -0.68
CA ASP A 199 -7.71 -11.42 -0.39
C ASP A 199 -7.62 -12.43 0.78
N GLY A 200 -8.67 -12.45 1.60
CA GLY A 200 -8.69 -13.24 2.83
C GLY A 200 -7.72 -12.73 3.92
N PHE A 201 -7.23 -11.49 3.81
CA PHE A 201 -6.32 -10.85 4.77
C PHE A 201 -4.95 -11.54 4.92
N HIS A 202 -4.44 -12.11 3.84
CA HIS A 202 -3.10 -12.70 3.81
C HIS A 202 -2.02 -11.65 3.51
N SER A 203 -0.77 -11.92 3.89
CA SER A 203 0.34 -11.04 3.57
C SER A 203 0.62 -10.96 2.07
N GLY A 204 0.88 -9.74 1.63
CA GLY A 204 1.45 -9.41 0.35
C GLY A 204 2.82 -8.77 0.47
N PRO A 205 3.37 -8.25 -0.64
CA PRO A 205 4.63 -7.52 -0.66
C PRO A 205 4.62 -6.27 0.23
N TYR A 206 5.80 -5.79 0.62
CA TYR A 206 5.91 -4.49 1.29
C TYR A 206 5.67 -3.34 0.31
N GLN A 207 5.06 -2.27 0.84
CA GLN A 207 4.75 -1.04 0.13
C GLN A 207 5.16 0.16 0.97
N PHE A 208 5.53 1.27 0.31
CA PHE A 208 5.73 2.54 1.00
C PHE A 208 4.38 3.07 1.49
N ALA A 209 4.38 3.76 2.62
CA ALA A 209 3.16 4.31 3.21
C ALA A 209 2.45 5.33 2.30
N SER A 210 3.21 6.08 1.49
CA SER A 210 2.68 7.06 0.55
C SER A 210 3.73 7.44 -0.50
N ASP A 211 3.28 8.07 -1.60
CA ASP A 211 4.16 8.69 -2.59
C ASP A 211 5.02 9.81 -1.98
N TYR A 212 4.49 10.53 -0.98
CA TYR A 212 5.26 11.50 -0.23
C TYR A 212 6.46 10.85 0.45
N VAL A 213 6.27 9.69 1.10
CA VAL A 213 7.37 8.94 1.72
C VAL A 213 8.38 8.48 0.68
N VAL A 214 7.94 8.03 -0.50
CA VAL A 214 8.84 7.66 -1.61
C VAL A 214 9.73 8.84 -1.99
N ASP A 215 9.11 10.01 -2.22
CA ASP A 215 9.81 11.22 -2.63
C ASP A 215 10.83 11.67 -1.58
N GLU A 216 10.42 11.67 -0.32
CA GLU A 216 11.23 12.09 0.81
C GLU A 216 12.41 11.15 1.08
N ILE A 217 12.21 9.82 0.97
CA ILE A 217 13.29 8.83 1.06
C ILE A 217 14.24 9.00 -0.12
N TYR A 218 13.70 9.04 -1.35
CA TYR A 218 14.49 9.16 -2.56
C TYR A 218 15.38 10.41 -2.51
N ASN A 219 14.80 11.58 -2.22
CA ASN A 219 15.54 12.85 -2.20
C ASN A 219 16.65 12.85 -1.15
N ARG A 220 16.37 12.38 0.09
CA ARG A 220 17.39 12.31 1.15
C ARG A 220 18.52 11.35 0.80
N VAL A 221 18.20 10.16 0.30
CA VAL A 221 19.20 9.15 -0.07
C VAL A 221 19.99 9.62 -1.29
N TYR A 222 19.34 10.21 -2.29
CA TYR A 222 19.99 10.74 -3.49
C TYR A 222 21.05 11.79 -3.16
N VAL A 223 20.80 12.64 -2.16
CA VAL A 223 21.77 13.65 -1.70
C VAL A 223 22.89 13.04 -0.86
N ARG A 224 22.57 12.09 0.04
CA ARG A 224 23.54 11.53 1.01
C ARG A 224 24.41 10.40 0.43
N ASP A 225 23.83 9.55 -0.42
CA ASP A 225 24.43 8.30 -0.89
C ASP A 225 23.86 7.91 -2.27
N ARG A 226 24.15 8.75 -3.26
CA ARG A 226 23.68 8.60 -4.64
C ARG A 226 24.07 7.25 -5.25
N ASP A 227 25.32 6.84 -5.06
CA ASP A 227 25.86 5.63 -5.70
C ASP A 227 25.19 4.37 -5.16
N HIS A 228 24.91 4.32 -3.86
CA HIS A 228 24.17 3.20 -3.29
C HIS A 228 22.72 3.16 -3.77
N LEU A 229 22.05 4.31 -3.89
CA LEU A 229 20.71 4.39 -4.47
C LEU A 229 20.70 3.88 -5.91
N ILE A 230 21.62 4.36 -6.75
CA ILE A 230 21.77 3.93 -8.15
C ILE A 230 21.99 2.42 -8.19
N ARG A 231 22.93 1.89 -7.41
CA ARG A 231 23.19 0.45 -7.33
C ARG A 231 21.93 -0.33 -6.90
N PHE A 232 21.17 0.19 -5.95
CA PHE A 232 19.95 -0.45 -5.48
C PHE A 232 18.91 -0.54 -6.61
N VAL A 233 18.62 0.57 -7.29
CA VAL A 233 17.60 0.61 -8.36
C VAL A 233 18.08 0.02 -9.70
N SER A 234 19.38 -0.26 -9.84
CA SER A 234 19.96 -0.77 -11.10
C SER A 234 19.80 -2.29 -11.31
N VAL A 235 19.31 -3.02 -10.30
CA VAL A 235 19.14 -4.47 -10.37
C VAL A 235 17.68 -4.83 -10.15
N THR A 236 17.13 -5.57 -11.10
CA THR A 236 15.75 -6.03 -11.01
C THR A 236 15.63 -7.13 -9.94
N ARG A 237 14.77 -6.91 -8.95
CA ARG A 237 14.46 -7.89 -7.90
C ARG A 237 13.09 -8.51 -8.16
N GLU A 238 13.06 -9.56 -8.97
CA GLU A 238 11.81 -10.27 -9.34
C GLU A 238 11.25 -11.12 -8.19
N ILE A 239 12.08 -11.51 -7.22
CA ILE A 239 11.73 -12.44 -6.13
C ILE A 239 12.13 -11.82 -4.79
N GLY A 240 11.19 -11.82 -3.83
CA GLY A 240 11.42 -11.40 -2.45
C GLY A 240 10.60 -10.17 -2.03
N GLU A 241 10.51 -9.97 -0.72
CA GLU A 241 9.62 -8.97 -0.10
C GLU A 241 9.97 -7.51 -0.48
N THR A 242 11.18 -7.28 -1.00
CA THR A 242 11.71 -5.95 -1.37
C THR A 242 11.52 -5.59 -2.84
N GLY A 243 11.03 -6.52 -3.67
CA GLY A 243 10.93 -6.33 -5.13
C GLY A 243 10.04 -5.15 -5.51
N GLN A 244 8.89 -5.01 -4.84
CA GLN A 244 7.95 -3.91 -5.09
C GLN A 244 8.56 -2.55 -4.73
N LEU A 245 9.27 -2.45 -3.61
CA LEU A 245 9.89 -1.21 -3.16
C LEU A 245 11.03 -0.77 -4.08
N ASN A 246 11.80 -1.74 -4.57
CA ASN A 246 12.81 -1.50 -5.60
C ASN A 246 12.20 -0.94 -6.88
N ARG A 247 11.10 -1.52 -7.34
CA ARG A 247 10.36 -1.03 -8.51
C ARG A 247 9.91 0.42 -8.32
N VAL A 248 9.30 0.75 -7.18
CA VAL A 248 8.82 2.12 -6.88
C VAL A 248 9.96 3.13 -6.84
N LEU A 249 11.08 2.79 -6.20
CA LEU A 249 12.25 3.67 -6.18
C LEU A 249 12.93 3.80 -7.55
N PHE A 250 12.94 2.73 -8.35
CA PHE A 250 13.43 2.78 -9.73
C PHE A 250 12.57 3.70 -10.59
N GLU A 251 11.24 3.59 -10.50
CA GLU A 251 10.33 4.47 -11.23
C GLU A 251 10.53 5.94 -10.82
N LYS A 252 10.63 6.21 -9.51
CA LYS A 252 10.95 7.55 -9.01
C LYS A 252 12.30 8.05 -9.57
N HIS A 253 13.32 7.20 -9.56
CA HIS A 253 14.63 7.53 -10.13
C HIS A 253 14.53 7.89 -11.61
N ALA A 254 13.82 7.06 -12.39
CA ALA A 254 13.60 7.24 -13.81
C ALA A 254 12.92 8.59 -14.11
N HIS A 255 11.83 8.91 -13.41
CA HIS A 255 11.18 10.22 -13.54
C HIS A 255 12.14 11.37 -13.24
N THR A 256 12.93 11.29 -12.17
CA THR A 256 13.89 12.33 -11.80
C THR A 256 14.97 12.54 -12.85
N VAL A 257 15.57 11.47 -13.38
CA VAL A 257 16.67 11.60 -14.35
C VAL A 257 16.17 12.00 -15.73
N ILE A 258 14.99 11.53 -16.16
CA ILE A 258 14.40 11.92 -17.45
C ILE A 258 14.00 13.40 -17.42
N ALA A 259 13.38 13.88 -16.34
CA ALA A 259 13.05 15.29 -16.18
C ALA A 259 14.32 16.17 -16.14
N LYS A 260 15.41 15.69 -15.54
CA LYS A 260 16.70 16.39 -15.58
C LYS A 260 17.27 16.50 -17.00
N GLY A 261 16.96 15.55 -17.88
CA GLY A 261 17.43 15.52 -19.25
C GLY A 261 18.86 15.03 -19.42
N GLY A 262 19.43 15.28 -20.61
CA GLY A 262 20.76 14.82 -20.98
C GLY A 262 20.76 13.66 -21.97
N SER A 263 21.83 12.88 -21.96
CA SER A 263 22.05 11.77 -22.90
C SER A 263 21.68 10.43 -22.29
N PHE A 264 20.91 9.62 -23.03
CA PHE A 264 20.46 8.31 -22.58
C PHE A 264 20.81 7.24 -23.61
N LYS A 265 21.31 6.09 -23.15
CA LYS A 265 21.56 4.95 -24.02
C LYS A 265 20.25 4.29 -24.40
N ILE A 266 20.03 4.11 -25.70
CA ILE A 266 18.82 3.47 -26.23
C ILE A 266 19.17 2.35 -27.21
N ARG A 267 18.25 1.41 -27.37
CA ARG A 267 18.33 0.35 -28.38
C ARG A 267 16.98 0.14 -29.05
N ASP A 268 16.95 0.22 -30.37
CA ASP A 268 15.74 -0.02 -31.16
C ASP A 268 15.30 -1.49 -30.97
N LEU A 269 14.05 -1.71 -30.57
CA LEU A 269 13.54 -3.05 -30.27
C LEU A 269 13.27 -3.90 -31.52
N ARG A 270 13.19 -3.27 -32.69
CA ARG A 270 13.08 -3.91 -34.01
C ARG A 270 14.45 -4.14 -34.65
N THR A 271 15.27 -3.10 -34.81
CA THR A 271 16.55 -3.20 -35.54
C THR A 271 17.71 -3.66 -34.67
N LYS A 272 17.56 -3.61 -33.34
CA LYS A 272 18.59 -3.93 -32.32
C LYS A 272 19.79 -2.99 -32.32
N LEU A 273 19.77 -1.93 -33.12
CA LEU A 273 20.82 -0.93 -33.15
C LEU A 273 20.79 -0.07 -31.88
N GLU A 274 21.95 0.14 -31.28
CA GLU A 274 22.14 1.05 -30.15
C GLU A 274 22.43 2.47 -30.66
N SER A 275 21.90 3.45 -29.94
CA SER A 275 22.13 4.87 -30.20
C SER A 275 21.92 5.67 -28.91
N THR A 276 21.89 7.00 -29.02
CA THR A 276 21.70 7.92 -27.88
C THR A 276 20.47 8.78 -28.09
N LEU A 277 19.58 8.81 -27.11
CA LEU A 277 18.51 9.80 -27.01
C LEU A 277 19.06 11.05 -26.29
N GLN A 278 18.85 12.22 -26.88
CA GLN A 278 19.16 13.50 -26.26
C GLN A 278 17.88 14.17 -25.80
N LEU A 279 17.76 14.44 -24.51
CA LEU A 279 16.64 15.17 -23.91
C LEU A 279 17.10 16.58 -23.49
N PRO A 280 16.22 17.60 -23.62
CA PRO A 280 16.48 18.93 -23.07
C PRO A 280 16.80 18.87 -21.58
N MET A 281 17.75 19.67 -21.13
CA MET A 281 18.08 19.79 -19.71
C MET A 281 16.94 20.48 -18.95
N ASP A 282 16.75 20.06 -17.69
CA ASP A 282 15.91 20.74 -16.69
C ASP A 282 14.46 20.96 -17.15
N LEU A 283 13.78 19.87 -17.58
CA LEU A 283 12.36 19.87 -17.91
C LEU A 283 11.52 20.10 -16.65
N THR A 284 10.52 20.97 -16.76
CA THR A 284 9.54 21.17 -15.69
C THR A 284 8.62 19.94 -15.61
N THR A 285 8.60 19.26 -14.46
CA THR A 285 7.66 18.16 -14.25
C THR A 285 6.26 18.72 -13.98
N LEU A 286 5.29 18.36 -14.82
CA LEU A 286 3.89 18.69 -14.64
C LEU A 286 3.09 17.42 -14.33
N LEU A 287 2.49 17.41 -13.14
CA LEU A 287 1.59 16.34 -12.70
C LEU A 287 0.20 16.57 -13.31
N LEU A 288 -0.26 15.61 -14.13
CA LEU A 288 -1.53 15.72 -14.84
C LEU A 288 -2.67 15.11 -14.02
N SER A 289 -3.64 15.95 -13.66
CA SER A 289 -4.96 15.51 -13.18
C SER A 289 -6.00 15.51 -14.30
N ASN A 290 -5.76 16.26 -15.38
CA ASN A 290 -6.60 16.32 -16.57
C ASN A 290 -5.79 16.63 -17.83
N ASN A 291 -6.39 16.37 -18.99
CA ASN A 291 -5.69 16.46 -20.28
C ASN A 291 -5.56 17.91 -20.82
N SER A 292 -6.32 18.88 -20.30
CA SER A 292 -6.27 20.27 -20.81
C SER A 292 -4.95 20.96 -20.45
N GLN A 293 -4.26 20.50 -19.42
CA GLN A 293 -2.95 21.01 -18.97
C GLN A 293 -1.81 20.79 -20.00
N VAL A 294 -2.01 19.99 -21.04
CA VAL A 294 -0.95 19.60 -22.00
C VAL A 294 -0.83 20.56 -23.20
N GLN A 295 -1.90 21.26 -23.56
CA GLN A 295 -1.97 21.99 -24.84
C GLN A 295 -0.95 23.13 -24.93
N ASP A 296 -0.86 23.97 -23.91
CA ASP A 296 -0.04 25.19 -23.92
C ASP A 296 1.36 25.02 -23.31
N ALA A 297 1.61 23.89 -22.62
CA ALA A 297 2.87 23.62 -21.97
C ALA A 297 3.97 23.26 -22.99
N THR A 298 5.15 23.86 -22.83
CA THR A 298 6.38 23.60 -23.60
C THR A 298 7.52 23.28 -22.64
N ASN A 299 8.52 22.51 -23.10
CA ASN A 299 9.66 22.08 -22.28
C ASN A 299 9.25 21.41 -20.95
N CYS A 300 8.19 20.60 -20.99
CA CYS A 300 7.64 19.93 -19.82
C CYS A 300 7.74 18.42 -19.92
N TYR A 301 7.99 17.80 -18.78
CA TYR A 301 7.89 16.37 -18.56
C TYR A 301 6.54 16.08 -17.90
N PHE A 302 5.64 15.43 -18.63
CA PHE A 302 4.28 15.20 -18.16
C PHE A 302 4.19 13.84 -17.46
N ARG A 303 3.70 13.83 -16.22
CA ARG A 303 3.47 12.61 -15.43
C ARG A 303 2.00 12.55 -14.98
N PRO A 304 1.21 11.56 -15.43
CA PRO A 304 -0.15 11.34 -14.92
C PRO A 304 -0.16 11.10 -13.40
N ILE A 305 -1.14 11.66 -12.68
CA ILE A 305 -1.32 11.42 -11.24
C ILE A 305 -2.07 10.11 -10.99
N SER A 306 -3.02 9.77 -11.86
CA SER A 306 -3.74 8.50 -11.84
C SER A 306 -3.10 7.51 -12.79
N ASN A 307 -3.22 6.22 -12.48
CA ASN A 307 -2.92 5.10 -13.39
C ASN A 307 -3.89 5.01 -14.59
N THR A 308 -4.43 6.14 -15.03
CA THR A 308 -5.33 6.25 -16.19
C THR A 308 -4.67 5.76 -17.48
N PHE A 309 -3.33 5.75 -17.55
CA PHE A 309 -2.56 5.22 -18.68
C PHE A 309 -1.56 4.18 -18.16
N GLU A 310 -2.00 2.97 -17.82
CA GLU A 310 -1.11 1.90 -17.31
C GLU A 310 0.05 1.55 -18.26
N SER A 311 -0.11 1.87 -19.55
CA SER A 311 0.88 1.64 -20.59
C SER A 311 1.85 2.81 -20.82
N VAL A 312 1.64 3.95 -20.17
CA VAL A 312 2.45 5.17 -20.31
C VAL A 312 2.57 5.90 -18.98
N ASP A 313 3.73 5.76 -18.33
CA ASP A 313 3.99 6.40 -17.04
C ASP A 313 4.31 7.90 -17.18
N SER A 314 4.78 8.33 -18.36
CA SER A 314 5.06 9.74 -18.65
C SER A 314 5.28 10.02 -20.13
N PHE A 315 5.27 11.29 -20.53
CA PHE A 315 5.55 11.69 -21.91
C PHE A 315 6.11 13.11 -22.02
N ILE A 316 6.75 13.40 -23.15
CA ILE A 316 7.30 14.72 -23.52
C ILE A 316 6.81 15.06 -24.93
N LYS A 317 6.33 16.31 -25.11
CA LYS A 317 5.94 16.81 -26.43
C LYS A 317 7.16 16.95 -27.35
N PRO A 318 7.00 16.72 -28.65
CA PRO A 318 5.73 16.42 -29.33
C PRO A 318 5.40 14.92 -29.40
N ASN A 319 6.34 14.02 -29.11
CA ASN A 319 6.23 12.64 -29.61
C ASN A 319 6.91 11.55 -28.75
N LEU A 320 7.41 11.86 -27.54
CA LEU A 320 8.15 10.90 -26.72
C LEU A 320 7.25 10.37 -25.60
N LEU A 321 7.13 9.05 -25.49
CA LEU A 321 6.38 8.35 -24.44
C LEU A 321 7.34 7.45 -23.67
N PHE A 322 7.16 7.34 -22.36
CA PHE A 322 8.02 6.54 -21.49
C PHE A 322 7.17 5.57 -20.66
N GLN A 323 7.64 4.33 -20.60
CA GLN A 323 7.07 3.27 -19.77
C GLN A 323 8.18 2.64 -18.94
N MET A 324 8.11 2.81 -17.63
CA MET A 324 9.06 2.29 -16.66
C MET A 324 8.70 0.84 -16.32
N THR A 325 9.65 -0.08 -16.52
CA THR A 325 9.41 -1.49 -16.20
C THR A 325 10.70 -2.20 -15.77
N GLY A 326 10.57 -3.02 -14.72
CA GLY A 326 11.56 -4.03 -14.36
C GLY A 326 11.22 -5.43 -14.91
N ALA A 327 10.00 -5.63 -15.41
CA ALA A 327 9.55 -6.93 -15.89
C ALA A 327 10.12 -7.23 -17.29
N LYS A 328 10.42 -8.51 -17.57
CA LYS A 328 10.83 -8.97 -18.91
C LYS A 328 9.73 -8.78 -19.95
N ASP A 329 8.50 -9.07 -19.54
CA ASP A 329 7.30 -8.92 -20.32
C ASP A 329 6.41 -7.86 -19.67
N HIS A 330 6.12 -6.80 -20.42
CA HIS A 330 5.24 -5.73 -20.02
C HIS A 330 4.37 -5.35 -21.23
N PRO A 331 3.24 -6.04 -21.42
CA PRO A 331 2.34 -5.74 -22.53
C PRO A 331 1.86 -4.29 -22.48
N CYS A 332 1.58 -3.73 -23.66
CA CYS A 332 1.03 -2.39 -23.77
C CYS A 332 -0.43 -2.47 -24.20
N LYS A 333 -1.34 -1.96 -23.39
CA LYS A 333 -2.74 -1.79 -23.76
C LYS A 333 -2.83 -0.70 -24.82
N GLN A 334 -3.36 -1.09 -25.98
CA GLN A 334 -3.38 -0.21 -27.15
C GLN A 334 -4.26 1.04 -26.93
N THR A 335 -5.40 0.91 -26.25
CA THR A 335 -6.34 2.01 -26.03
C THR A 335 -5.68 3.16 -25.27
N GLU A 336 -4.93 2.85 -24.23
CA GLU A 336 -4.21 3.84 -23.41
C GLU A 336 -3.10 4.55 -24.21
N LEU A 337 -2.40 3.82 -25.08
CA LEU A 337 -1.44 4.42 -26.01
C LEU A 337 -2.13 5.36 -27.01
N CYS A 338 -3.30 4.98 -27.52
CA CYS A 338 -4.08 5.85 -28.40
C CYS A 338 -4.48 7.15 -27.70
N ASP A 339 -4.98 7.07 -26.47
CA ASP A 339 -5.41 8.25 -25.71
C ASP A 339 -4.26 9.24 -25.52
N VAL A 340 -3.07 8.76 -25.14
CA VAL A 340 -1.88 9.64 -25.00
C VAL A 340 -1.44 10.22 -26.34
N LEU A 341 -1.52 9.45 -27.44
CA LEU A 341 -1.20 9.97 -28.77
C LEU A 341 -2.17 11.04 -29.23
N GLU A 342 -3.46 10.93 -28.90
CA GLU A 342 -4.47 11.97 -29.16
C GLU A 342 -4.17 13.24 -28.36
N ILE A 343 -3.81 13.11 -27.09
CA ILE A 343 -3.36 14.23 -26.24
C ILE A 343 -2.17 14.96 -26.87
N LEU A 344 -1.23 14.22 -27.48
CA LEU A 344 -0.07 14.77 -28.18
C LEU A 344 -0.38 15.32 -29.58
N GLY A 345 -1.63 15.29 -30.03
CA GLY A 345 -2.02 15.77 -31.36
C GLY A 345 -1.67 14.80 -32.49
N ASN A 346 -1.63 13.50 -32.20
CA ASN A 346 -1.32 12.42 -33.16
C ASN A 346 -0.05 12.66 -33.98
N PRO A 347 1.12 12.73 -33.32
CA PRO A 347 2.39 13.02 -33.99
C PRO A 347 2.68 12.02 -35.11
N SER A 348 3.40 12.47 -36.15
CA SER A 348 3.70 11.64 -37.33
C SER A 348 4.69 10.51 -37.05
N LYS A 349 5.58 10.70 -36.08
CA LYS A 349 6.62 9.75 -35.67
C LYS A 349 6.67 9.64 -34.13
N PRO A 350 5.68 9.00 -33.50
CA PRO A 350 5.72 8.78 -32.06
C PRO A 350 6.75 7.72 -31.68
N GLU A 351 7.36 7.89 -30.51
CA GLU A 351 8.41 7.03 -29.98
C GLU A 351 8.04 6.61 -28.56
N LEU A 352 8.06 5.29 -28.30
CA LEU A 352 7.83 4.72 -26.98
C LEU A 352 9.14 4.12 -26.46
N TYR A 353 9.56 4.60 -25.29
CA TYR A 353 10.77 4.20 -24.59
C TYR A 353 10.40 3.34 -23.37
N PHE A 354 10.78 2.06 -23.42
CA PHE A 354 10.75 1.20 -22.24
C PHE A 354 11.97 1.50 -21.39
N VAL A 355 11.76 2.16 -20.27
CA VAL A 355 12.80 2.56 -19.32
C VAL A 355 13.05 1.41 -18.37
N VAL A 356 14.24 0.82 -18.44
CA VAL A 356 14.57 -0.40 -17.69
C VAL A 356 15.86 -0.24 -16.87
N PRO A 357 16.00 -0.97 -15.76
CA PRO A 357 17.25 -1.04 -15.04
C PRO A 357 18.39 -1.56 -15.95
N PRO A 358 19.67 -1.18 -15.70
CA PRO A 358 20.80 -1.57 -16.54
C PRO A 358 20.92 -3.08 -16.79
N ASP A 359 20.57 -3.92 -15.80
CA ASP A 359 20.62 -5.38 -15.91
C ASP A 359 19.60 -5.99 -16.89
N ARG A 360 18.59 -5.22 -17.31
CA ARG A 360 17.56 -5.62 -18.28
C ARG A 360 17.84 -5.11 -19.68
N PHE A 361 18.68 -4.09 -19.85
CA PHE A 361 18.84 -3.39 -21.13
C PHE A 361 19.23 -4.31 -22.28
N ALA A 362 20.19 -5.22 -22.08
CA ALA A 362 20.69 -6.10 -23.15
C ALA A 362 19.63 -7.14 -23.58
N CYS A 363 18.87 -7.69 -22.62
CA CYS A 363 17.94 -8.78 -22.86
C CYS A 363 16.49 -8.35 -23.11
N PHE A 364 16.15 -7.06 -22.93
CA PHE A 364 14.78 -6.58 -23.11
C PHE A 364 14.31 -6.71 -24.57
N THR A 365 13.17 -7.36 -24.76
CA THR A 365 12.60 -7.67 -26.07
C THR A 365 11.40 -6.81 -26.41
N ARG A 366 10.95 -6.91 -27.67
CA ARG A 366 9.81 -6.16 -28.17
C ARG A 366 8.53 -6.69 -27.52
N GLN A 367 7.78 -5.79 -26.88
CA GLN A 367 6.52 -6.11 -26.19
C GLN A 367 5.33 -6.22 -27.15
N SER A 368 4.33 -7.05 -26.85
CA SER A 368 3.09 -7.15 -27.63
C SER A 368 2.08 -6.06 -27.28
N TYR A 369 1.21 -5.69 -28.23
CA TYR A 369 0.04 -4.87 -27.94
C TYR A 369 -1.12 -5.74 -27.51
N HIS A 370 -1.82 -5.33 -26.46
CA HIS A 370 -2.98 -6.02 -25.91
C HIS A 370 -4.26 -5.19 -26.11
N GLY A 371 -5.38 -5.89 -26.31
CA GLY A 371 -6.72 -5.31 -26.31
C GLY A 371 -7.21 -5.01 -24.89
N THR A 372 -8.41 -4.45 -24.79
CA THR A 372 -9.07 -4.19 -23.49
C THR A 372 -9.42 -5.47 -22.73
N ASP A 373 -9.50 -6.60 -23.44
CA ASP A 373 -9.70 -7.94 -22.91
C ASP A 373 -8.40 -8.65 -22.50
N GLY A 374 -7.24 -7.99 -22.65
CA GLY A 374 -5.93 -8.55 -22.35
C GLY A 374 -5.38 -9.52 -23.40
N GLN A 375 -6.06 -9.70 -24.53
CA GLN A 375 -5.58 -10.56 -25.60
C GLN A 375 -4.55 -9.86 -26.49
N VAL A 376 -3.58 -10.63 -26.98
CA VAL A 376 -2.57 -10.13 -27.93
C VAL A 376 -3.23 -9.75 -29.25
N LEU A 377 -3.07 -8.50 -29.66
CA LEU A 377 -3.61 -8.00 -30.91
C LEU A 377 -2.72 -8.39 -32.09
N SER A 378 -3.37 -8.75 -33.21
CA SER A 378 -2.68 -8.91 -34.48
C SER A 378 -2.29 -7.55 -35.06
N GLN A 379 -1.44 -7.55 -36.11
CA GLN A 379 -1.16 -6.30 -36.84
C GLN A 379 -2.42 -5.69 -37.44
N ASN A 380 -3.41 -6.47 -37.85
CA ASN A 380 -4.62 -5.92 -38.46
C ASN A 380 -5.50 -5.19 -37.43
N ASP A 381 -5.52 -5.69 -36.20
CA ASP A 381 -6.32 -5.14 -35.10
C ASP A 381 -5.63 -3.98 -34.37
N THR A 382 -4.38 -3.67 -34.76
CA THR A 382 -3.64 -2.54 -34.19
C THR A 382 -4.15 -1.20 -34.77
N ILE A 383 -4.49 -0.24 -33.92
CA ILE A 383 -4.95 1.10 -34.33
C ILE A 383 -3.84 1.83 -35.09
N ALA A 384 -4.23 2.58 -36.13
CA ALA A 384 -3.30 3.20 -37.08
C ALA A 384 -2.29 4.17 -36.44
N SER A 385 -2.68 4.93 -35.41
CA SER A 385 -1.77 5.81 -34.66
C SER A 385 -0.72 5.01 -33.89
N VAL A 386 -1.13 3.93 -33.22
CA VAL A 386 -0.25 3.03 -32.46
C VAL A 386 0.69 2.25 -33.38
N LYS A 387 0.27 1.88 -34.60
CA LYS A 387 1.14 1.27 -35.61
C LYS A 387 2.37 2.13 -35.97
N LYS A 388 2.28 3.46 -35.80
CA LYS A 388 3.37 4.40 -36.10
C LYS A 388 4.45 4.42 -35.01
N LEU A 389 4.20 3.84 -33.83
CA LEU A 389 5.13 3.85 -32.72
C LEU A 389 6.42 3.11 -33.06
N THR A 390 7.52 3.86 -33.06
CA THR A 390 8.85 3.27 -32.97
C THR A 390 9.13 2.97 -31.50
N ARG A 391 9.71 1.81 -31.21
CA ARG A 391 9.89 1.33 -29.84
C ARG A 391 11.35 1.11 -29.53
N PHE A 392 11.78 1.67 -28.41
CA PHE A 392 13.14 1.60 -27.91
C PHE A 392 13.13 1.05 -26.49
N VAL A 393 14.21 0.38 -26.11
CA VAL A 393 14.56 0.25 -24.70
C VAL A 393 15.54 1.37 -24.36
N LEU A 394 15.36 1.98 -23.20
CA LEU A 394 16.18 3.05 -22.64
C LEU A 394 16.74 2.57 -21.29
N THR A 395 18.00 2.88 -21.03
CA THR A 395 18.57 2.72 -19.70
C THR A 395 19.40 3.92 -19.30
N PHE A 396 19.73 3.99 -18.02
CA PHE A 396 20.59 4.99 -17.43
C PHE A 396 22.00 4.41 -17.30
N GLU A 397 23.04 5.21 -17.52
CA GLU A 397 24.37 4.75 -17.19
C GLU A 397 24.48 4.60 -15.66
N PRO A 398 24.96 3.45 -15.14
CA PRO A 398 25.35 3.37 -13.74
C PRO A 398 26.42 4.45 -13.51
N SER A 399 26.38 5.16 -12.39
CA SER A 399 27.38 6.19 -12.09
C SER A 399 28.78 5.62 -12.33
N HIS A 400 29.50 6.22 -13.28
CA HIS A 400 30.91 5.93 -13.48
C HIS A 400 31.64 6.27 -12.18
N GLN A 401 32.32 5.27 -11.62
CA GLN A 401 33.25 5.41 -10.50
C GLN A 401 34.28 6.52 -10.75
#